data_AF-A0A7L4ZU34-F1
#
_entry.id   AF-A0A7L4ZU34-F1
#
_cell.length_a   1.000
_cell.length_b   1.000
_cell.length_c   1.000
_cell.angle_alpha   90.00
_cell.angle_beta   90.00
_cell.angle_gamma   90.00
#
_symmetry.space_group_name_H-M   'P 1'
#
loop_
_entity.id
_entity.type
_entity.pdbx_description
1 polymer ?
#
loop_
_entity_poly.entity_id
_entity_poly.type
_entity_poly.pdbx_seq_one_letter_code
_entity_poly.pdbx_strand_id
1 'polypeptide(L)'
;MPAITPETARAFNDLVEINRTGAKGYQEAAEGVSNPQLKSELSKLSQQRAQFASELEQQARSIGVEAPSQEGTIEGAITDAAAAVHRGWINIKSAVTGQNDSAILGECETGDKVALEAYETALKSQSIPAQLSSVIQKQHGEILAAKNQVTQWKASNR
;
A
#
# COMPACT_ATOMS: atom_id res chain seq x y z
N MET A 1 12.21 -1.32 -28.49
CA MET A 1 11.82 -1.44 -27.06
C MET A 1 10.52 -2.21 -27.02
N PRO A 2 10.34 -3.19 -26.11
CA PRO A 2 9.02 -3.82 -25.97
C PRO A 2 7.99 -2.72 -25.65
N ALA A 3 6.86 -2.74 -26.36
CA ALA A 3 5.79 -1.79 -26.10
C ALA A 3 5.25 -2.01 -24.68
N ILE A 4 5.08 -0.94 -23.91
CA ILE A 4 4.41 -1.03 -22.61
C ILE A 4 2.97 -1.48 -22.86
N THR A 5 2.57 -2.57 -22.20
CA THR A 5 1.24 -3.12 -22.39
C THR A 5 0.22 -2.41 -21.48
N PRO A 6 -1.05 -2.30 -21.87
CA PRO A 6 -2.10 -1.75 -21.00
C PRO A 6 -2.18 -2.43 -19.63
N GLU A 7 -1.87 -3.73 -19.58
CA GLU A 7 -1.82 -4.51 -18.34
C GLU A 7 -0.69 -4.06 -17.42
N THR A 8 0.48 -3.74 -17.99
CA THR A 8 1.62 -3.21 -17.24
C THR A 8 1.30 -1.82 -16.68
N ALA A 9 0.67 -0.96 -17.48
CA ALA A 9 0.23 0.37 -17.05
C ALA A 9 -0.81 0.30 -15.91
N ARG A 10 -1.79 -0.61 -16.03
CA ARG A 10 -2.80 -0.84 -14.99
C ARG A 10 -2.17 -1.33 -13.69
N ALA A 11 -1.29 -2.33 -13.75
CA ALA A 11 -0.61 -2.85 -12.58
C ALA A 11 0.17 -1.73 -11.84
N PHE A 12 0.81 -0.81 -12.56
CA PHE A 12 1.49 0.33 -11.94
C PHE A 12 0.53 1.27 -11.23
N ASN A 13 -0.56 1.63 -11.90
CA ASN A 13 -1.56 2.53 -11.34
C ASN A 13 -2.21 1.92 -10.08
N ASP A 14 -2.47 0.62 -10.09
CA ASP A 14 -2.96 -0.12 -8.93
C ASP A 14 -1.98 -0.05 -7.75
N LEU A 15 -0.68 -0.31 -7.99
CA LEU A 15 0.32 -0.22 -6.93
C LEU A 15 0.47 1.21 -6.39
N VAL A 16 0.39 2.24 -7.24
CA VAL A 16 0.39 3.64 -6.81
C VAL A 16 -0.80 3.92 -5.89
N GLU A 17 -2.01 3.52 -6.28
CA GLU A 17 -3.22 3.74 -5.50
C GLU A 17 -3.21 2.98 -4.17
N ILE A 18 -2.75 1.72 -4.16
CA ILE A 18 -2.58 0.91 -2.96
C ILE A 18 -1.62 1.59 -1.98
N ASN A 19 -0.49 2.11 -2.47
CA ASN A 19 0.47 2.81 -1.62
C ASN A 19 -0.07 4.15 -1.11
N ARG A 20 -0.77 4.94 -1.94
CA ARG A 20 -1.43 6.19 -1.50
C ARG A 20 -2.49 5.90 -0.43
N THR A 21 -3.29 4.87 -0.62
CA THR A 21 -4.32 4.46 0.35
C THR A 21 -3.69 3.90 1.63
N GLY A 22 -2.64 3.08 1.49
CA GLY A 22 -1.87 2.57 2.63
C GLY A 22 -1.19 3.69 3.43
N ALA A 23 -0.67 4.74 2.78
CA ALA A 23 -0.10 5.90 3.45
C ALA A 23 -1.12 6.61 4.33
N LYS A 24 -2.33 6.85 3.79
CA LYS A 24 -3.45 7.39 4.57
C LYS A 24 -3.82 6.42 5.70
N GLY A 25 -3.96 5.14 5.40
CA GLY A 25 -4.21 4.02 6.33
C GLY A 25 -3.35 4.07 7.58
N TYR A 26 -2.04 4.07 7.37
CA TYR A 26 -1.05 4.13 8.44
C TYR A 26 -1.07 5.45 9.21
N GLN A 27 -1.42 6.57 8.56
CA GLN A 27 -1.56 7.85 9.23
C GLN A 27 -2.75 7.84 10.21
N GLU A 28 -3.94 7.38 9.82
CA GLU A 28 -5.06 7.25 10.76
C GLU A 28 -4.77 6.22 11.85
N ALA A 29 -4.10 5.12 11.52
CA ALA A 29 -3.67 4.15 12.52
C ALA A 29 -2.74 4.80 13.56
N ALA A 30 -1.77 5.60 13.13
CA ALA A 30 -0.86 6.34 14.02
C ALA A 30 -1.61 7.36 14.90
N GLU A 31 -2.68 7.96 14.40
CA GLU A 31 -3.53 8.89 15.15
C GLU A 31 -4.43 8.17 16.15
N GLY A 32 -4.85 6.94 15.85
CA GLY A 32 -5.75 6.16 16.67
C GLY A 32 -5.12 5.33 17.78
N VAL A 33 -3.83 4.97 17.66
CA VAL A 33 -3.15 4.21 18.71
C VAL A 33 -2.82 5.08 19.92
N SER A 34 -2.93 4.48 21.10
CA SER A 34 -2.60 5.14 22.37
C SER A 34 -1.11 5.10 22.69
N ASN A 35 -0.40 4.05 22.27
CA ASN A 35 1.01 3.87 22.54
C ASN A 35 1.89 4.83 21.70
N PRO A 36 2.70 5.72 22.33
CA PRO A 36 3.54 6.68 21.61
C PRO A 36 4.59 6.04 20.68
N GLN A 37 5.10 4.86 21.05
CA GLN A 37 6.04 4.12 20.21
C GLN A 37 5.33 3.60 18.95
N LEU A 38 4.14 3.01 19.09
CA LEU A 38 3.34 2.58 17.93
C LEU A 38 2.98 3.75 17.03
N LYS A 39 2.61 4.90 17.61
CA LYS A 39 2.34 6.13 16.85
C LYS A 39 3.53 6.54 15.99
N SER A 40 4.74 6.51 16.54
CA SER A 40 5.96 6.83 15.80
C SER A 40 6.23 5.82 14.68
N GLU A 41 6.14 4.52 14.97
CA GLU A 41 6.42 3.48 13.97
C GLU A 41 5.38 3.46 12.84
N LEU A 42 4.09 3.59 13.15
CA LEU A 42 3.03 3.66 12.14
C LEU A 42 3.17 4.94 11.28
N SER A 43 3.60 6.07 11.85
CA SER A 43 3.90 7.28 11.07
C SER A 43 5.05 7.07 10.09
N LYS A 44 6.09 6.29 10.46
CA LYS A 44 7.18 5.92 9.54
C LYS A 44 6.67 5.04 8.40
N LEU A 45 5.79 4.08 8.70
CA LEU A 45 5.17 3.24 7.67
C LEU A 45 4.29 4.05 6.71
N SER A 46 3.56 5.05 7.22
CA SER A 46 2.82 6.01 6.38
C SER A 46 3.73 6.72 5.37
N GLN A 47 4.85 7.27 5.85
CA GLN A 47 5.84 7.95 5.01
C GLN A 47 6.48 6.99 4.00
N GLN A 48 6.80 5.76 4.40
CA GLN A 48 7.32 4.74 3.49
C GLN A 48 6.35 4.45 2.34
N ARG A 49 5.06 4.26 2.64
CA ARG A 49 4.03 4.03 1.62
C ARG A 49 3.88 5.24 0.68
N ALA A 50 3.94 6.46 1.21
CA ALA A 50 3.94 7.67 0.36
C ALA A 50 5.16 7.73 -0.57
N GLN A 51 6.34 7.35 -0.08
CA GLN A 51 7.57 7.27 -0.87
C GLN A 51 7.45 6.21 -1.98
N PHE A 52 6.85 5.05 -1.70
CA PHE A 52 6.64 4.00 -2.70
C PHE A 52 5.72 4.46 -3.82
N ALA A 53 4.61 5.13 -3.49
CA ALA A 53 3.73 5.73 -4.50
C ALA A 53 4.50 6.71 -5.40
N SER A 54 5.30 7.60 -4.81
CA SER A 54 6.11 8.56 -5.58
C SER A 54 7.14 7.89 -6.48
N GLU A 55 7.83 6.85 -5.99
CA GLU A 55 8.81 6.09 -6.77
C GLU A 55 8.14 5.38 -7.96
N LEU A 56 7.00 4.72 -7.75
CA LEU A 56 6.24 4.05 -8.80
C LEU A 56 5.72 5.04 -9.85
N GLU A 57 5.22 6.20 -9.43
CA GLU A 57 4.79 7.26 -10.34
C GLU A 57 5.94 7.80 -11.20
N GLN A 58 7.12 7.98 -10.61
CA GLN A 58 8.32 8.41 -11.33
C GLN A 58 8.75 7.36 -12.38
N GLN A 59 8.71 6.08 -12.01
CA GLN A 59 9.02 4.99 -12.93
C GLN A 59 7.97 4.84 -14.04
N ALA A 60 6.68 5.01 -13.73
CA ALA A 60 5.61 5.00 -14.73
C ALA A 60 5.82 6.11 -15.77
N ARG A 61 6.17 7.33 -15.33
CA ARG A 61 6.49 8.43 -16.25
C ARG A 61 7.71 8.16 -17.11
N SER A 62 8.76 7.53 -16.57
CA SER A 62 10.01 7.27 -17.30
C SER A 62 9.84 6.27 -18.45
N ILE A 63 8.82 5.42 -18.38
CA ILE A 63 8.48 4.42 -19.41
C ILE A 63 7.29 4.83 -20.29
N GLY A 64 6.78 6.05 -20.14
CA GLY A 64 5.66 6.58 -20.94
C GLY A 64 4.27 6.10 -20.51
N VAL A 65 4.11 5.63 -19.28
CA VAL A 65 2.79 5.38 -18.67
C VAL A 65 2.29 6.67 -18.03
N GLU A 66 1.09 7.11 -18.40
CA GLU A 66 0.41 8.20 -17.71
C GLU A 66 0.06 7.75 -16.28
N ALA A 67 0.61 8.47 -15.30
CA ALA A 67 0.27 8.27 -13.90
C ALA A 67 -1.18 8.71 -13.63
N PRO A 68 -1.88 8.13 -12.64
CA PRO A 68 -3.22 8.55 -12.28
C PRO A 68 -3.18 10.02 -11.81
N SER A 69 -4.03 10.87 -12.38
CA SER A 69 -4.22 12.24 -11.92
C SER A 69 -4.53 12.28 -10.42
N GLN A 70 -3.95 13.22 -9.68
CA GLN A 70 -4.19 13.36 -8.23
C GLN A 70 -5.65 13.70 -7.88
N GLU A 71 -6.41 14.28 -8.81
CA GLU A 71 -7.79 14.74 -8.62
C GLU A 71 -8.86 13.73 -9.04
N GLY A 72 -8.47 12.66 -9.74
CA GLY A 72 -9.38 11.61 -10.17
C GLY A 72 -9.14 10.34 -9.38
N THR A 73 -10.07 9.99 -8.49
CA THR A 73 -10.47 8.58 -8.40
C THR A 73 -10.60 8.13 -9.85
N ILE A 74 -9.83 7.13 -10.30
CA ILE A 74 -10.12 6.60 -11.62
C ILE A 74 -11.54 6.05 -11.49
N GLU A 75 -12.52 6.77 -12.04
CA GLU A 75 -13.95 6.50 -11.91
C GLU A 75 -14.34 5.13 -12.48
N GLY A 76 -13.37 4.38 -13.03
CA GLY A 76 -13.48 2.99 -13.45
C GLY A 76 -12.33 2.05 -13.02
N ALA A 77 -11.41 2.42 -12.12
CA ALA A 77 -10.35 1.52 -11.63
C ALA A 77 -10.28 1.45 -10.10
N ILE A 78 -11.43 1.29 -9.45
CA ILE A 78 -11.47 0.56 -8.17
C ILE A 78 -11.21 -0.91 -8.50
N THR A 79 -9.94 -1.31 -8.63
CA THR A 79 -9.58 -2.72 -8.74
C THR A 79 -9.89 -3.44 -7.43
N ASP A 80 -10.11 -4.76 -7.48
CA ASP A 80 -10.53 -5.53 -6.30
C ASP A 80 -9.57 -5.35 -5.11
N ALA A 81 -8.27 -5.17 -5.40
CA ALA A 81 -7.24 -4.88 -4.40
C ALA A 81 -7.36 -3.46 -3.81
N ALA A 82 -7.47 -2.42 -4.64
CA ALA A 82 -7.67 -1.04 -4.16
C ALA A 82 -8.98 -0.92 -3.36
N ALA A 83 -10.06 -1.57 -3.80
CA ALA A 83 -11.32 -1.65 -3.08
C ALA A 83 -11.18 -2.38 -1.74
N ALA A 84 -10.38 -3.45 -1.67
CA ALA A 84 -10.09 -4.15 -0.42
C ALA A 84 -9.27 -3.27 0.56
N VAL A 85 -8.29 -2.50 0.07
CA VAL A 85 -7.57 -1.53 0.91
C VAL A 85 -8.52 -0.43 1.40
N HIS A 86 -9.40 0.10 0.54
CA HIS A 86 -10.39 1.10 0.93
C HIS A 86 -11.41 0.56 1.95
N ARG A 87 -11.76 -0.73 1.90
CA ARG A 87 -12.56 -1.36 2.96
C ARG A 87 -11.78 -1.47 4.27
N GLY A 88 -10.50 -1.85 4.22
CA GLY A 88 -9.61 -1.84 5.38
C GLY A 88 -9.56 -0.46 6.05
N TRP A 89 -9.53 0.62 5.27
CA TRP A 89 -9.61 1.99 5.79
C TRP A 89 -10.89 2.28 6.59
N ILE A 90 -12.04 1.86 6.10
CA ILE A 90 -13.32 2.02 6.81
C ILE A 90 -13.29 1.28 8.16
N ASN A 91 -12.68 0.09 8.18
CA ASN A 91 -12.50 -0.66 9.42
C ASN A 91 -11.53 0.01 10.39
N ILE A 92 -10.42 0.60 9.91
CA ILE A 92 -9.48 1.38 10.74
C ILE A 92 -10.24 2.49 11.46
N LYS A 93 -11.06 3.27 10.75
CA LYS A 93 -11.90 4.33 11.37
C LYS A 93 -12.80 3.79 12.47
N SER A 94 -13.34 2.60 12.28
CA SER A 94 -14.22 1.95 13.26
C SER A 94 -13.44 1.40 14.46
N ALA A 95 -12.20 0.95 14.26
CA ALA A 95 -11.31 0.51 15.34
C ALA A 95 -10.79 1.70 16.17
N VAL A 96 -10.50 2.83 15.52
CA VAL A 96 -10.05 4.08 16.17
C VAL A 96 -11.09 4.59 17.17
N THR A 97 -12.39 4.56 16.84
CA THR A 97 -13.45 4.99 17.77
C THR A 97 -13.56 4.08 19.00
N GLY A 98 -13.12 2.83 18.89
CA GLY A 98 -13.04 1.87 19.99
C GLY A 98 -11.75 1.92 20.82
N GLN A 99 -10.77 2.77 20.47
CA GLN A 99 -9.46 2.91 21.15
C GLN A 99 -8.74 1.58 21.41
N ASN A 100 -8.74 0.68 20.44
CA ASN A 100 -8.12 -0.65 20.58
C ASN A 100 -6.90 -0.78 19.67
N ASP A 101 -5.70 -0.58 20.24
CA ASP A 101 -4.43 -0.67 19.52
C ASP A 101 -4.26 -2.01 18.79
N SER A 102 -4.68 -3.13 19.40
CA SER A 102 -4.61 -4.46 18.77
C SER A 102 -5.54 -4.60 17.56
N ALA A 103 -6.74 -4.02 17.64
CA ALA A 103 -7.67 -3.98 16.52
C ALA A 103 -7.12 -3.12 15.37
N ILE A 104 -6.57 -1.93 15.68
CA ILE A 104 -5.94 -1.04 14.71
C ILE A 104 -4.77 -1.74 14.00
N LEU A 105 -3.90 -2.41 14.76
CA LEU A 105 -2.80 -3.21 14.20
C LEU A 105 -3.30 -4.40 13.37
N GLY A 106 -4.45 -4.99 13.72
CA GLY A 106 -5.10 -6.03 12.92
C GLY A 106 -5.56 -5.55 11.54
N GLU A 107 -6.08 -4.34 11.46
CA GLU A 107 -6.45 -3.73 10.18
C GLU A 107 -5.21 -3.35 9.35
N CYS A 108 -4.15 -2.85 9.99
CA CYS A 108 -2.87 -2.59 9.31
C CYS A 108 -2.30 -3.87 8.69
N GLU A 109 -2.30 -4.98 9.44
CA GLU A 109 -1.85 -6.28 8.94
C GLU A 109 -2.69 -6.77 7.75
N THR A 110 -4.01 -6.55 7.80
CA THR A 110 -4.93 -6.91 6.71
C THR A 110 -4.66 -6.06 5.47
N GLY A 111 -4.48 -4.76 5.64
CA GLY A 111 -4.12 -3.85 4.55
C GLY A 111 -2.80 -4.24 3.87
N ASP A 112 -1.77 -4.58 4.66
CA ASP A 112 -0.48 -5.03 4.11
C ASP A 112 -0.57 -6.39 3.40
N LYS A 113 -1.45 -7.30 3.87
CA LYS A 113 -1.70 -8.56 3.16
C LYS A 113 -2.29 -8.29 1.76
N VAL A 114 -3.28 -7.41 1.67
CA VAL A 114 -3.88 -7.00 0.38
C VAL A 114 -2.85 -6.34 -0.52
N ALA A 115 -1.99 -5.49 0.04
CA ALA A 115 -0.89 -4.88 -0.71
C ALA A 115 0.04 -5.96 -1.28
N LEU A 116 0.51 -6.92 -0.47
CA LEU A 116 1.38 -8.00 -0.95
C LEU A 116 0.75 -8.79 -2.10
N GLU A 117 -0.53 -9.15 -1.99
CA GLU A 117 -1.25 -9.87 -3.06
C GLU A 117 -1.29 -9.08 -4.39
N ALA A 118 -1.43 -7.75 -4.32
CA ALA A 118 -1.39 -6.89 -5.50
C ALA A 118 0.02 -6.80 -6.10
N TYR A 119 1.06 -6.69 -5.27
CA TYR A 119 2.46 -6.72 -5.73
C TYR A 119 2.81 -8.05 -6.37
N GLU A 120 2.40 -9.17 -5.79
CA GLU A 120 2.58 -10.51 -6.38
C GLU A 120 1.85 -10.63 -7.73
N THR A 121 0.65 -10.06 -7.84
CA THR A 121 -0.11 -10.04 -9.10
C THR A 121 0.60 -9.21 -10.16
N ALA A 122 1.13 -8.04 -9.79
CA ALA A 122 1.93 -7.21 -10.69
C ALA A 122 3.17 -7.98 -11.17
N LEU A 123 3.93 -8.62 -10.27
CA LEU A 123 5.14 -9.38 -10.61
C LEU A 123 4.89 -10.59 -11.53
N LYS A 124 3.66 -11.11 -11.61
CA LYS A 124 3.27 -12.20 -12.52
C LYS A 124 2.94 -11.73 -13.93
N SER A 125 2.84 -10.42 -14.17
CA SER A 125 2.54 -9.86 -15.50
C SER A 125 3.70 -10.15 -16.48
N GLN A 126 3.37 -10.74 -17.64
CA GLN A 126 4.36 -11.29 -18.60
C GLN A 126 5.21 -10.24 -19.35
N SER A 127 5.08 -8.94 -19.05
CA SER A 127 5.68 -7.87 -19.84
C SER A 127 6.36 -6.76 -19.04
N ILE A 128 6.69 -6.99 -17.77
CA ILE A 128 7.34 -5.96 -16.93
C ILE A 128 8.85 -5.86 -17.26
N PRO A 129 9.36 -4.67 -17.66
CA PRO A 129 10.79 -4.43 -17.80
C PRO A 129 11.56 -4.74 -16.51
N ALA A 130 12.76 -5.31 -16.62
CA ALA A 130 13.56 -5.76 -15.47
C ALA A 130 13.79 -4.68 -14.40
N GLN A 131 14.00 -3.43 -14.82
CA GLN A 131 14.16 -2.29 -13.91
C GLN A 131 12.91 -2.06 -13.05
N LEU A 132 11.72 -2.22 -13.63
CA LEU A 132 10.45 -2.08 -12.92
C LEU A 132 10.21 -3.25 -11.98
N SER A 133 10.49 -4.48 -12.43
CA SER A 133 10.40 -5.67 -11.58
C SER A 133 11.27 -5.54 -10.34
N SER A 134 12.46 -4.95 -10.47
CA SER A 134 13.35 -4.71 -9.32
C SER A 134 12.76 -3.76 -8.28
N VAL A 135 12.11 -2.66 -8.71
CA VAL A 135 11.44 -1.72 -7.80
C VAL A 135 10.26 -2.40 -7.10
N ILE A 136 9.41 -3.11 -7.84
CA ILE A 136 8.25 -3.81 -7.29
C ILE A 136 8.70 -4.90 -6.29
N GLN A 137 9.73 -5.68 -6.61
CA GLN A 137 10.29 -6.70 -5.71
C GLN A 137 10.86 -6.10 -4.41
N LYS A 138 11.58 -4.98 -4.52
CA LYS A 138 12.13 -4.27 -3.36
C LYS A 138 11.01 -3.82 -2.42
N GLN A 139 10.04 -3.10 -2.96
CA GLN A 139 8.90 -2.60 -2.20
C GLN A 139 8.06 -3.73 -1.60
N HIS A 140 7.83 -4.83 -2.34
CA HIS A 140 7.19 -6.04 -1.82
C HIS A 140 7.92 -6.61 -0.59
N GLY A 141 9.25 -6.73 -0.65
CA GLY A 141 10.05 -7.20 0.48
C GLY A 141 9.94 -6.29 1.70
N GLU A 142 9.94 -4.98 1.49
CA GLU A 142 9.77 -3.99 2.56
C GLU A 142 8.34 -4.02 3.15
N ILE A 143 7.29 -4.22 2.34
CA ILE A 143 5.92 -4.43 2.82
C ILE A 143 5.83 -5.69 3.68
N LEU A 144 6.45 -6.79 3.23
CA LEU A 144 6.45 -8.05 3.99
C LEU A 144 7.13 -7.88 5.35
N ALA A 145 8.25 -7.17 5.39
CA ALA A 145 8.93 -6.85 6.64
C ALA A 145 8.04 -6.00 7.57
N ALA A 146 7.40 -4.95 7.04
CA ALA A 146 6.47 -4.11 7.79
C ALA A 146 5.28 -4.93 8.35
N LYS A 147 4.66 -5.77 7.53
CA LYS A 147 3.58 -6.67 7.95
C LYS A 147 4.01 -7.54 9.13
N ASN A 148 5.20 -8.15 9.04
CA ASN A 148 5.72 -9.01 10.10
C ASN A 148 5.97 -8.24 11.40
N GLN A 149 6.44 -6.99 11.31
CA GLN A 149 6.59 -6.11 12.47
C GLN A 149 5.22 -5.77 13.10
N VAL A 150 4.23 -5.41 12.28
CA VAL A 150 2.86 -5.15 12.74
C VAL A 150 2.26 -6.38 13.42
N THR A 151 2.46 -7.58 12.87
CA THR A 151 2.02 -8.85 13.50
C THR A 151 2.65 -9.02 14.89
N GLN A 152 3.94 -8.70 15.06
CA GLN A 152 4.61 -8.77 16.36
C GLN A 152 4.06 -7.73 17.35
N TRP A 153 3.91 -6.47 16.93
CA TRP A 153 3.30 -5.43 17.75
C TRP A 153 1.89 -5.83 18.19
N LYS A 154 1.08 -6.37 17.28
CA LYS A 154 -0.27 -6.81 17.59
C LYS A 154 -0.27 -7.87 18.69
N ALA A 155 0.62 -8.86 18.59
CA ALA A 155 0.74 -9.92 19.59
C ALA A 155 1.16 -9.38 20.97
N SER A 156 2.01 -8.34 21.01
CA SER A 156 2.45 -7.69 22.26
C SER A 156 1.43 -6.73 22.87
N ASN A 157 0.37 -6.36 22.16
CA ASN A 157 -0.69 -5.43 22.61
C ASN A 157 -2.06 -6.13 22.77
N ARG A 158 -2.08 -7.46 22.92
CA ARG A 158 -3.30 -8.26 23.17
C ARG A 158 -3.74 -8.23 24.63
#